data_AF-A0A1X0N382-F1
#
_entry.id   AF-A0A1X0N382-F1
#
_cell.length_a   1.000
_cell.length_b   1.000
_cell.length_c   1.000
_cell.angle_alpha   90.00
_cell.angle_beta   90.00
_cell.angle_gamma   90.00
#
_symmetry.space_group_name_H-M   'P 1'
#
loop_
_entity.id
_entity.type
_entity.pdbx_description
1 polymer ?
#
loop_
_entity_poly.entity_id
_entity_poly.type
_entity_poly.pdbx_seq_one_letter_code
_entity_poly.pdbx_strand_id
1 'polypeptide(L)'
;ADDHLTVSGSRHVKVGEALLVETGQEIHLKCADKIVLEAGLGLTFKVGGSFIKIDPGGVTVSGPRIMMNTGGNPGIGSGASPLVPGLVKETDTEKPGQLLVPAQAQALGRSPRCEECEKAASEARE
;
A
#
# COMPACT_ATOMS: atom_id res chain seq x y z
N ALA A 1 13.05 -4.71 5.62
CA ALA A 1 12.29 -3.62 4.98
C ALA A 1 10.88 -3.72 5.52
N ASP A 2 10.31 -2.60 5.94
CA ASP A 2 9.09 -2.59 6.75
C ASP A 2 7.94 -1.98 5.94
N ASP A 3 6.74 -2.55 6.07
CA ASP A 3 5.51 -2.02 5.47
C ASP A 3 4.63 -1.41 6.56
N HIS A 4 4.10 -0.22 6.29
CA HIS A 4 3.27 0.54 7.21
C HIS A 4 2.01 1.02 6.52
N LEU A 5 0.85 0.73 7.13
CA LEU A 5 -0.43 1.22 6.68
C LEU A 5 -1.17 1.91 7.83
N THR A 6 -1.44 3.19 7.66
CA THR A 6 -2.31 3.98 8.54
C THR A 6 -3.54 4.42 7.77
N VAL A 7 -4.73 4.14 8.31
CA VAL A 7 -6.02 4.54 7.72
C VAL A 7 -6.78 5.38 8.76
N SER A 8 -7.12 6.63 8.42
CA SER A 8 -7.87 7.53 9.30
C SER A 8 -9.37 7.22 9.37
N GLY A 9 -9.90 6.59 8.32
CA GLY A 9 -11.30 6.16 8.20
C GLY A 9 -11.45 4.64 8.23
N SER A 10 -12.27 4.12 7.32
CA SER A 10 -12.58 2.69 7.25
C SER A 10 -11.68 1.93 6.27
N ARG A 11 -11.23 0.73 6.65
CA ARG A 11 -10.57 -0.22 5.76
C ARG A 11 -11.53 -1.33 5.38
N HIS A 12 -11.87 -1.43 4.10
CA HIS A 12 -12.63 -2.55 3.54
C HIS A 12 -11.67 -3.49 2.79
N VAL A 13 -11.72 -4.79 3.11
CA VAL A 13 -10.94 -5.81 2.42
C VAL A 13 -11.90 -6.89 1.94
N LYS A 14 -11.99 -7.09 0.62
CA LYS A 14 -12.75 -8.16 -0.01
C LYS A 14 -11.80 -9.01 -0.85
N VAL A 15 -11.78 -10.31 -0.57
CA VAL A 15 -10.91 -11.27 -1.24
C VAL A 15 -11.78 -12.34 -1.88
N GLY A 16 -11.47 -12.72 -3.13
CA GLY A 16 -12.30 -13.66 -3.89
C GLY A 16 -12.07 -15.13 -3.54
N GLU A 17 -10.84 -15.48 -3.15
CA GLU A 17 -10.42 -16.87 -2.94
C GLU A 17 -9.88 -17.10 -1.53
N ALA A 18 -8.72 -16.51 -1.19
CA ALA A 18 -8.09 -16.72 0.11
C ALA A 18 -7.33 -15.50 0.63
N LEU A 19 -7.50 -15.19 1.92
CA LEU A 19 -6.64 -14.27 2.67
C LEU A 19 -5.69 -15.10 3.54
N LEU A 20 -4.41 -15.16 3.14
CA LEU A 20 -3.37 -15.90 3.83
C LEU A 20 -2.40 -14.92 4.50
N VAL A 21 -2.12 -15.11 5.79
CA VAL A 21 -1.19 -14.27 6.56
C VAL A 21 -0.27 -15.17 7.36
N GLU A 22 1.04 -15.07 7.11
CA GLU A 22 2.08 -15.80 7.82
C GLU A 22 3.10 -14.79 8.38
N THR A 23 3.57 -15.04 9.59
CA THR A 23 4.53 -14.19 10.31
C THR A 23 5.49 -15.08 11.09
N GLY A 24 6.73 -14.63 11.25
CA GLY A 24 7.72 -15.36 12.03
C GLY A 24 7.54 -15.24 13.55
N GLN A 25 6.83 -14.21 14.02
CA GLN A 25 6.76 -13.90 15.46
C GLN A 25 5.33 -13.71 15.96
N GLU A 26 4.56 -12.79 15.38
CA GLU A 26 3.29 -12.36 15.97
C GLU A 26 2.29 -11.83 14.94
N ILE A 27 1.01 -12.20 15.11
CA ILE A 27 -0.15 -11.50 14.56
C ILE A 27 -0.93 -10.94 15.76
N HIS A 28 -1.09 -9.63 15.86
CA HIS A 28 -1.85 -8.97 16.93
C HIS A 28 -3.03 -8.18 16.36
N LEU A 29 -4.25 -8.60 16.71
CA LEU A 29 -5.49 -7.89 16.40
C LEU A 29 -6.03 -7.23 17.67
N LYS A 30 -6.01 -5.90 17.71
CA LYS A 30 -6.54 -5.11 18.83
C LYS A 30 -7.64 -4.18 18.34
N CYS A 31 -8.77 -4.17 19.04
CA CYS A 31 -9.85 -3.21 18.86
C CYS A 31 -10.32 -2.69 20.23
N ALA A 32 -10.94 -1.51 20.26
CA ALA A 32 -11.53 -0.98 21.48
C ALA A 32 -12.84 -1.71 21.85
N ASP A 33 -13.74 -1.89 20.87
CA ASP A 33 -15.10 -2.35 21.15
C ASP A 33 -15.31 -3.84 20.88
N LYS A 34 -15.14 -4.29 19.63
CA LYS A 34 -15.57 -5.64 19.20
C LYS A 34 -14.79 -6.16 18.00
N ILE A 35 -14.45 -7.45 18.04
CA ILE A 35 -14.03 -8.26 16.89
C ILE A 35 -15.14 -9.25 16.57
N VAL A 36 -15.48 -9.41 15.28
CA VAL A 36 -16.39 -10.46 14.80
C VAL A 36 -15.66 -11.31 13.79
N LEU A 37 -15.66 -12.62 14.01
CA LEU A 37 -15.14 -13.62 13.08
C LEU A 37 -16.29 -14.54 12.72
N GLU A 38 -16.69 -14.55 11.44
CA GLU A 38 -17.77 -15.38 10.93
C GLU A 38 -17.23 -16.36 9.91
N ALA A 39 -17.64 -17.62 10.02
CA ALA A 39 -17.30 -18.66 9.07
C ALA A 39 -18.51 -19.58 8.87
N GLY A 40 -18.77 -19.98 7.63
CA GLY A 40 -19.93 -20.83 7.31
C GLY A 40 -19.78 -22.29 7.74
N LEU A 41 -18.55 -22.84 7.68
CA LEU A 41 -18.29 -24.26 7.97
C LEU A 41 -17.54 -24.49 9.28
N GLY A 42 -16.82 -23.48 9.77
CA GLY A 42 -16.21 -23.55 11.08
C GLY A 42 -15.05 -22.59 11.30
N LEU A 43 -14.69 -22.45 12.58
CA LEU A 43 -13.53 -21.71 13.07
C LEU A 43 -12.61 -22.69 13.80
N THR A 44 -11.30 -22.53 13.67
CA THR A 44 -10.32 -23.36 14.37
C THR A 44 -9.16 -22.52 14.88
N PHE A 45 -8.86 -22.66 16.16
CA PHE A 45 -7.68 -22.08 16.82
C PHE A 45 -6.79 -23.25 17.26
N LYS A 46 -5.54 -23.31 16.81
CA LYS A 46 -4.62 -24.41 17.11
C LYS A 46 -3.31 -23.87 17.67
N VAL A 47 -2.80 -24.48 18.73
CA VAL A 47 -1.53 -24.12 19.38
C VAL A 47 -0.93 -25.36 20.03
N GLY A 48 0.33 -25.69 19.73
CA GLY A 48 1.12 -26.70 20.47
C GLY A 48 0.37 -27.95 20.92
N GLY A 49 -0.19 -28.73 19.98
CA GLY A 49 -0.96 -29.96 20.27
C GLY A 49 -2.37 -29.76 20.84
N SER A 50 -2.76 -28.52 21.17
CA SER A 50 -4.10 -28.13 21.63
C SER A 50 -4.87 -27.40 20.54
N PHE A 51 -6.20 -27.45 20.60
CA PHE A 51 -7.07 -26.70 19.69
C PHE A 51 -8.46 -26.41 20.27
N ILE A 52 -9.10 -25.40 19.69
CA ILE A 52 -10.53 -25.09 19.81
C ILE A 52 -11.11 -25.10 18.39
N LYS A 53 -12.17 -25.87 18.17
CA LYS A 53 -12.88 -25.92 16.89
C LYS A 53 -14.36 -25.62 17.10
N ILE A 54 -14.93 -24.79 16.24
CA ILE A 54 -16.37 -24.49 16.18
C ILE A 54 -16.83 -24.93 14.80
N ASP A 55 -17.83 -25.79 14.72
CA ASP A 55 -18.40 -26.30 13.47
C ASP A 55 -19.88 -26.68 13.68
N PRO A 56 -20.61 -27.20 12.66
CA PRO A 56 -22.02 -27.58 12.83
C PRO A 56 -22.29 -28.62 13.93
N GLY A 57 -21.27 -29.36 14.37
CA GLY A 57 -21.37 -30.29 15.49
C GLY A 57 -21.24 -29.64 16.87
N GLY A 58 -20.89 -28.36 16.94
CA GLY A 58 -20.76 -27.57 18.17
C GLY A 58 -19.34 -27.06 18.41
N VAL A 59 -18.97 -26.94 19.70
CA VAL A 59 -17.66 -26.46 20.14
C VAL A 59 -16.85 -27.62 20.71
N THR A 60 -15.70 -27.92 20.09
CA THR A 60 -14.73 -28.91 20.57
C THR A 60 -13.51 -28.20 21.15
N VAL A 61 -13.10 -28.57 22.36
CA VAL A 61 -11.87 -28.10 23.01
C VAL A 61 -11.01 -29.30 23.37
N SER A 62 -9.75 -29.29 22.95
CA SER A 62 -8.83 -30.41 23.19
C SER A 62 -7.43 -29.90 23.55
N GLY A 63 -6.83 -30.48 24.58
CA GLY A 63 -5.46 -30.20 25.01
C GLY A 63 -5.10 -30.98 26.28
N PRO A 64 -3.81 -31.07 26.68
CA PRO A 64 -3.37 -31.83 27.84
C PRO A 64 -3.99 -31.36 29.17
N ARG A 65 -4.30 -30.08 29.28
CA ARG A 65 -4.98 -29.47 30.42
C ARG A 65 -5.86 -28.32 29.93
N ILE A 66 -7.12 -28.31 30.35
CA ILE A 66 -8.08 -27.25 30.06
C ILE A 66 -8.47 -26.61 31.38
N MET A 67 -8.24 -25.30 31.52
CA MET A 67 -8.67 -24.53 32.69
C MET A 67 -9.91 -23.73 32.32
N MET A 68 -11.03 -23.98 33.02
CA MET A 68 -12.28 -23.25 32.83
C MET A 68 -12.55 -22.41 34.07
N ASN A 69 -12.76 -21.10 33.88
CA ASN A 69 -13.02 -20.12 34.95
C ASN A 69 -12.00 -20.12 36.10
N THR A 70 -10.78 -20.63 35.87
CA THR A 70 -9.75 -20.81 36.91
C THR A 70 -8.36 -20.55 36.32
N GLY A 71 -7.54 -19.76 37.03
CA GLY A 71 -6.15 -19.50 36.66
C GLY A 71 -5.92 -18.82 35.29
N GLY A 72 -4.65 -18.73 34.91
CA GLY A 72 -4.19 -18.15 33.65
C GLY A 72 -3.83 -16.66 33.72
N ASN A 73 -2.90 -16.24 32.85
CA ASN A 73 -2.64 -14.83 32.53
C ASN A 73 -2.82 -14.69 31.01
N PRO A 74 -3.57 -13.68 30.53
CA PRO A 74 -3.68 -13.45 29.10
C PRO A 74 -2.31 -13.09 28.51
N GLY A 75 -2.08 -13.48 27.26
CA GLY A 75 -0.93 -13.00 26.50
C GLY A 75 -1.01 -11.48 26.29
N ILE A 76 0.15 -10.82 26.25
CA ILE A 76 0.27 -9.40 25.92
C ILE A 76 0.84 -9.32 24.50
N GLY A 77 0.10 -8.72 23.57
CA GLY A 77 0.62 -8.48 22.23
C GLY A 77 1.45 -7.20 22.15
N SER A 78 2.39 -7.15 21.21
CA SER A 78 3.33 -6.03 21.03
C SER A 78 2.65 -4.70 20.69
N GLY A 79 1.58 -4.77 19.90
CA GLY A 79 0.77 -3.62 19.50
C GLY A 79 1.22 -3.05 18.16
N ALA A 80 0.28 -2.47 17.42
CA ALA A 80 0.58 -1.86 16.12
C ALA A 80 0.99 -0.39 16.29
N SER A 81 2.20 -0.05 15.82
CA SER A 81 2.73 1.33 15.81
C SER A 81 3.29 1.67 14.41
N PRO A 82 2.43 1.73 13.36
CA PRO A 82 2.88 2.05 12.02
C PRO A 82 3.38 3.50 11.92
N LEU A 83 4.36 3.73 11.03
CA LEU A 83 4.73 5.10 10.67
C LEU A 83 3.57 5.78 9.94
N VAL A 84 3.32 7.04 10.29
CA VAL A 84 2.37 7.89 9.57
C VAL A 84 3.06 8.50 8.35
N PRO A 85 2.35 8.69 7.22
CA PRO A 85 2.88 9.45 6.09
C PRO A 85 3.33 10.83 6.59
N GLY A 86 4.61 11.15 6.43
CA GLY A 86 5.14 12.46 6.78
C GLY A 86 4.63 13.55 5.83
N LEU A 87 4.92 14.81 6.17
CA LEU A 87 4.83 15.88 5.17
C LEU A 87 5.73 15.51 3.99
N VAL A 88 5.15 15.51 2.79
CA VAL A 88 5.94 15.42 1.56
C VAL A 88 6.96 16.56 1.57
N LYS A 89 8.22 16.25 1.22
CA LYS A 89 9.17 17.31 0.90
C LYS A 89 8.54 18.18 -0.17
N GLU A 90 8.68 19.49 -0.06
CA GLU A 90 8.30 20.39 -1.14
C GLU A 90 8.98 19.89 -2.42
N THR A 91 8.21 19.84 -3.50
CA THR A 91 8.75 19.53 -4.83
C THR A 91 9.92 20.46 -5.10
N ASP A 92 10.97 19.95 -5.73
CA ASP A 92 12.11 20.78 -6.10
C ASP A 92 11.60 22.04 -6.80
N THR A 93 12.00 23.21 -6.27
CA THR A 93 11.74 24.51 -6.89
C THR A 93 12.71 24.71 -8.06
N GLU A 94 12.85 23.68 -8.90
CA GLU A 94 13.56 23.83 -10.15
C GLU A 94 12.84 24.88 -10.99
N LYS A 95 13.62 25.84 -11.47
CA LYS A 95 13.10 26.85 -12.37
C LYS A 95 12.59 26.12 -13.62
N PRO A 96 11.37 26.42 -14.11
CA PRO A 96 10.93 25.90 -15.40
C PRO A 96 12.02 26.11 -16.44
N GLY A 97 12.24 25.11 -17.29
CA GLY A 97 13.12 25.25 -18.44
C GLY A 97 12.73 26.48 -19.27
N GLN A 98 13.69 27.08 -19.96
CA GLN A 98 13.41 28.24 -20.80
C GLN A 98 12.30 27.90 -21.80
N LEU A 99 11.34 28.83 -21.97
CA LEU A 99 10.30 28.71 -22.99
C LEU A 99 10.94 28.38 -24.33
N LEU A 100 10.28 27.60 -25.19
CA LEU A 100 10.81 27.27 -26.51
C LEU A 100 10.91 28.49 -27.44
N VAL A 101 10.26 29.61 -27.09
CA VAL A 101 10.17 30.82 -27.92
C VAL A 101 11.54 31.41 -28.30
N PRO A 102 12.52 31.61 -27.39
CA PRO A 102 13.84 32.11 -27.74
C PRO A 102 14.64 31.10 -28.57
N ALA A 103 14.55 29.80 -28.27
CA ALA A 103 15.22 28.74 -29.03
C ALA A 103 14.67 28.65 -30.46
N GLN A 104 13.36 28.78 -30.62
CA GLN A 104 12.67 28.78 -31.91
C GLN A 104 12.95 30.07 -32.69
N ALA A 105 13.02 31.23 -32.03
CA ALA A 105 13.44 32.49 -32.64
C ALA A 105 14.92 32.44 -33.11
N GLN A 106 15.79 31.79 -32.35
CA GLN A 106 17.20 31.62 -32.73
C GLN A 106 17.39 30.62 -33.88
N ALA A 107 16.53 29.60 -33.96
CA ALA A 107 16.47 28.69 -35.11
C ALA A 107 15.91 29.37 -36.37
N LEU A 108 14.88 30.21 -36.23
CA LEU A 108 14.26 30.97 -37.33
C LEU A 108 15.09 32.20 -37.76
N GLY A 109 15.98 32.70 -36.89
CA GLY A 109 16.90 33.81 -37.17
C GLY A 109 18.12 33.41 -37.99
N ARG A 110 18.37 32.11 -38.20
CA ARG A 110 19.25 31.63 -39.27
C ARG A 110 18.41 31.61 -40.55
N SER A 111 18.78 32.42 -41.55
CA SER A 111 18.08 32.51 -42.84
C SER A 111 17.60 31.14 -43.32
N PRO A 112 16.28 30.86 -43.34
CA PRO A 112 15.75 29.53 -43.60
C PRO A 112 15.55 29.34 -45.10
N ARG A 113 16.57 29.68 -45.91
CA ARG A 113 16.52 29.48 -47.35
C ARG A 113 17.55 28.45 -47.73
N CYS A 114 17.09 27.35 -48.33
CA CYS A 114 18.00 26.47 -49.06
C CYS A 114 18.63 27.24 -50.22
N GLU A 115 19.79 26.79 -50.71
CA GLU A 115 20.55 27.47 -51.78
C GLU A 115 19.69 27.82 -53.01
N GLU A 116 18.70 26.99 -53.32
CA GLU A 116 17.77 27.21 -54.44
C GLU A 116 16.84 28.41 -54.19
N CYS A 117 16.38 28.60 -52.94
CA CYS A 117 15.53 29.72 -52.55
C CYS A 117 16.30 31.05 -52.47
N GLU A 118 17.62 31.02 -52.29
CA GLU A 118 18.47 32.20 -52.39
C GLU A 118 18.69 32.62 -53.84
N LYS A 119 18.97 31.66 -54.74
CA LYS A 119 19.12 31.92 -56.19
C LYS A 119 17.85 32.52 -56.80
N ALA A 120 16.68 31.94 -56.50
CA ALA A 120 15.40 32.45 -56.98
C ALA A 120 15.10 33.88 -56.49
N ALA A 121 15.63 34.27 -55.31
CA ALA A 121 15.43 35.59 -54.75
C ALA A 121 16.38 36.66 -55.31
N SER A 122 17.57 36.27 -55.78
CA SER A 122 18.48 37.16 -56.52
C SER A 122 18.00 37.39 -57.95
N GLU A 123 17.49 36.35 -58.61
CA GLU A 123 16.99 36.45 -60.00
C GLU A 123 15.72 37.32 -60.09
N ALA A 124 14.87 37.32 -59.06
CA ALA A 124 13.67 38.17 -59.01
C ALA A 124 13.96 39.66 -58.74
N ARG A 125 15.23 40.06 -58.59
CA ARG A 125 15.66 41.45 -58.31
C ARG A 125 16.37 42.13 -59.48
N GLU A 126 16.60 41.43 -60.59
CA GLU A 126 17.01 41.98 -61.89
C GLU A 126 15.78 42.18 -62.80
#